data_AF-A0A822EQ63-F1
#
_entry.id   AF-A0A822EQ63-F1
#
_cell.length_a   1.000
_cell.length_b   1.000
_cell.length_c   1.000
_cell.angle_alpha   90.00
_cell.angle_beta   90.00
_cell.angle_gamma   90.00
#
_symmetry.space_group_name_H-M   'P 1'
#
loop_
_entity.id
_entity.type
_entity.pdbx_description
1 polymer ?
#
loop_
_entity_poly.entity_id
_entity_poly.type
_entity_poly.pdbx_seq_one_letter_code
_entity_poly.pdbx_strand_id
1 'polypeptide(L)'
;VWGRCTLPSCDDDFGSKFRIEPYNISHGSVDGALPRSHTCTFGLDLPTYSSIDIMYDRLNYAITYCSSIDTDRQMNEPPTPTDLESDGTTDES
;
A
#
# COMPACT_ATOMS: atom_id res chain seq x y z
N VAL A 1 -1.74 8.67 -3.12
CA VAL A 1 -0.48 8.85 -2.34
C VAL A 1 0.64 8.17 -3.12
N TRP A 2 1.87 8.68 -3.23
CA TRP A 2 2.91 7.99 -4.01
C TRP A 2 3.81 7.20 -3.08
N GLY A 3 4.21 5.98 -3.47
CA GLY A 3 5.09 5.12 -2.69
C GLY A 3 6.58 5.45 -2.77
N ARG A 4 6.98 6.59 -3.37
CA ARG A 4 8.40 7.03 -3.46
C ARG A 4 8.64 8.36 -2.77
N CYS A 5 9.79 8.47 -2.10
CA CYS A 5 10.22 9.65 -1.34
C CYS A 5 10.84 10.77 -2.19
N THR A 6 10.98 10.58 -3.52
CA THR A 6 11.65 11.52 -4.43
C THR A 6 10.67 12.05 -5.47
N LEU A 7 10.60 13.37 -5.65
CA LEU A 7 9.82 14.01 -6.72
C LEU A 7 10.46 13.64 -8.09
N PRO A 8 9.68 13.34 -9.16
CA PRO A 8 10.25 13.20 -10.50
C PRO A 8 10.88 14.53 -10.90
N SER A 9 11.99 14.48 -11.64
CA SER A 9 12.75 15.70 -11.98
C SER A 9 12.10 16.55 -13.08
N CYS A 10 11.04 16.05 -13.73
CA CYS A 10 10.25 16.80 -14.71
C CYS A 10 8.75 16.43 -14.64
N ASP A 11 7.89 17.36 -15.03
CA ASP A 11 6.42 17.18 -14.99
C ASP A 11 5.93 16.03 -15.88
N ASP A 12 6.64 15.72 -16.97
CA ASP A 12 6.34 14.60 -17.88
C ASP A 12 6.65 13.22 -17.27
N ASP A 13 7.41 13.18 -16.17
CA ASP A 13 7.81 11.93 -15.48
C ASP A 13 6.82 11.54 -14.36
N PHE A 14 5.78 12.36 -14.14
CA PHE A 14 4.61 11.95 -13.37
C PHE A 14 3.75 11.01 -14.22
N GLY A 15 4.04 9.70 -14.16
CA GLY A 15 3.27 8.67 -14.87
C GLY A 15 1.75 8.69 -14.57
N SER A 16 1.31 9.37 -13.51
CA SER A 16 -0.09 9.69 -13.24
C SER A 16 -0.20 10.96 -12.37
N LYS A 17 -1.21 11.81 -12.64
CA LYS A 17 -1.53 12.96 -11.77
C LYS A 17 -2.23 12.51 -10.49
N PHE A 18 -2.01 13.22 -9.39
CA PHE A 18 -2.71 12.96 -8.14
C PHE A 18 -4.22 13.17 -8.32
N ARG A 19 -5.03 12.21 -7.88
CA ARG A 19 -6.50 12.30 -7.99
C ARG A 19 -7.15 12.20 -6.63
N ILE A 20 -8.18 13.02 -6.43
CA ILE A 20 -9.02 12.99 -5.25
C ILE A 20 -10.43 12.60 -5.70
N GLU A 21 -10.96 11.51 -5.18
CA GLU A 21 -12.29 11.02 -5.51
C GLU A 21 -13.21 11.07 -4.27
N PRO A 22 -14.49 11.44 -4.43
CA PRO A 22 -15.44 11.42 -3.32
C PRO A 22 -15.79 9.96 -2.96
N TYR A 23 -15.75 9.65 -1.67
CA TYR A 23 -16.09 8.34 -1.11
C TYR A 23 -17.40 8.44 -0.35
N ASN A 24 -18.48 7.91 -0.94
CA ASN A 24 -19.76 7.86 -0.25
C ASN A 24 -19.86 6.57 0.57
N ILE A 25 -20.18 6.71 1.85
CA ILE A 25 -20.28 5.57 2.76
C ILE A 25 -21.74 5.21 2.91
N SER A 26 -22.10 4.02 2.42
CA SER A 26 -23.49 3.53 2.42
C SER A 26 -24.01 3.16 3.81
N HIS A 27 -23.11 2.83 4.75
CA HIS A 27 -23.44 2.42 6.11
C HIS A 27 -22.43 2.97 7.12
N GLY A 28 -22.92 3.73 8.11
CA GLY A 28 -22.10 4.30 9.19
C GLY A 28 -22.02 5.83 9.16
N SER A 29 -21.26 6.40 10.09
CA SER A 29 -20.99 7.85 10.13
C SER A 29 -19.88 8.20 9.14
N VAL A 30 -20.17 9.08 8.19
CA VAL A 30 -19.18 9.60 7.23
C VAL A 30 -18.03 10.29 7.96
N ASP A 31 -18.34 10.98 9.05
CA ASP A 31 -17.38 11.70 9.90
C ASP A 31 -16.51 10.78 10.76
N GLY A 32 -16.91 9.51 10.92
CA GLY A 32 -16.12 8.48 11.61
C GLY A 32 -15.14 7.75 10.70
N ALA A 33 -15.27 7.89 9.39
CA ALA A 33 -14.44 7.15 8.45
C ALA A 33 -13.12 7.86 8.17
N LEU A 34 -12.09 7.05 7.94
CA LEU A 34 -10.77 7.52 7.52
C LEU A 34 -10.68 7.56 5.98
N PRO A 35 -9.91 8.50 5.42
CA PRO A 35 -9.65 8.55 4.00
C PRO A 35 -8.89 7.31 3.52
N ARG A 36 -9.17 6.86 2.30
CA ARG A 36 -8.50 5.70 1.69
C ARG A 36 -7.47 6.18 0.68
N SER A 37 -6.21 5.79 0.86
CA SER A 37 -5.14 6.10 -0.10
C SER A 37 -4.91 4.94 -1.06
N HIS A 38 -4.81 5.24 -2.36
CA HIS A 38 -4.33 4.29 -3.36
C HIS A 38 -2.92 4.67 -3.78
N THR A 39 -1.95 3.82 -3.43
CA THR A 39 -0.53 4.11 -3.65
C THR A 39 -0.08 3.86 -5.09
N CYS A 40 -0.64 2.81 -5.71
CA CYS A 40 -0.32 2.43 -7.09
C CYS A 40 -0.94 3.38 -8.13
N THR A 41 -2.15 3.89 -7.88
CA THR A 41 -2.88 4.76 -8.81
C THR A 41 -2.74 6.25 -8.48
N PHE A 42 -1.87 6.59 -7.53
CA PHE A 42 -1.65 7.95 -7.05
C PHE A 42 -2.96 8.70 -6.68
N GLY A 43 -3.89 7.97 -6.06
CA GLY A 43 -5.22 8.46 -5.71
C GLY A 43 -5.45 8.57 -4.21
N LEU A 44 -6.49 9.31 -3.83
CA LEU A 44 -7.02 9.38 -2.48
C LEU A 44 -8.54 9.56 -2.51
N ASP A 45 -9.25 8.68 -1.82
CA ASP A 45 -10.70 8.74 -1.70
C ASP A 45 -11.06 9.43 -0.38
N LEU A 46 -11.77 10.55 -0.48
CA LEU A 46 -12.20 11.36 0.67
C LEU A 46 -13.67 11.12 0.97
N PRO A 47 -14.03 10.71 2.20
CA PRO A 47 -15.39 10.79 2.66
C PRO A 47 -15.95 12.21 2.49
N THR A 48 -17.23 12.33 2.11
CA THR A 48 -17.94 13.63 2.12
C THR A 48 -18.25 14.08 3.54
N TYR A 49 -17.20 14.51 4.24
CA TYR A 49 -17.26 15.00 5.61
C TYR A 49 -18.24 16.16 5.74
N SER A 50 -18.89 16.26 6.90
CA SER A 50 -19.83 17.34 7.18
C SER A 50 -19.14 18.71 7.35
N SER A 51 -17.85 18.74 7.70
CA SER A 51 -17.06 19.96 7.83
C SER A 51 -15.58 19.77 7.45
N ILE A 52 -14.92 20.89 7.14
CA ILE A 52 -13.48 20.93 6.86
C ILE A 52 -12.66 20.54 8.10
N ASP A 53 -13.10 20.91 9.30
CA ASP A 53 -12.39 20.59 10.54
C ASP A 53 -12.31 19.08 10.78
N ILE A 54 -13.41 18.36 10.51
CA ILE A 54 -13.45 16.90 10.62
C ILE A 54 -12.56 16.26 9.55
N MET A 55 -12.63 16.76 8.31
CA MET A 55 -11.75 16.29 7.24
C MET A 55 -10.28 16.44 7.62
N TYR A 56 -9.90 17.59 8.18
CA TYR A 56 -8.53 17.86 8.61
C TYR A 56 -8.09 16.91 9.71
N ASP A 57 -8.89 16.73 10.76
CA ASP A 57 -8.58 15.84 11.89
C ASP A 57 -8.43 14.38 11.42
N ARG A 58 -9.34 13.90 10.57
CA ARG A 58 -9.30 12.54 10.01
C ARG A 58 -8.14 12.33 9.05
N LEU A 59 -7.84 13.32 8.21
CA LEU A 59 -6.71 13.25 7.29
C LEU A 59 -5.38 13.28 8.05
N ASN A 60 -5.25 14.15 9.05
CA ASN A 60 -4.06 14.24 9.89
C ASN A 60 -3.83 12.94 10.67
N TYR A 61 -4.90 12.37 11.23
CA TYR A 61 -4.86 11.05 11.84
C TYR A 61 -4.41 9.98 10.84
N ALA A 62 -5.02 9.94 9.64
CA ALA A 62 -4.68 8.96 8.63
C ALA A 62 -3.22 9.09 8.13
N ILE A 63 -2.66 10.29 8.04
CA ILE A 63 -1.26 10.51 7.67
C ILE A 63 -0.33 10.04 8.79
N THR A 64 -0.63 10.38 10.04
CA THR A 64 0.21 10.08 11.21
C THR A 64 0.24 8.59 11.54
N TYR A 65 -0.92 7.93 11.38
CA TYR A 65 -1.12 6.54 11.77
C TYR A 65 -1.26 5.60 10.56
N CYS A 66 -1.04 6.07 9.33
CA CYS A 66 -0.95 5.17 8.18
C CYS A 66 0.24 4.25 8.39
N SER A 67 -0.04 3.02 8.83
CA SER A 67 0.85 1.90 8.65
C SER A 67 0.92 1.62 7.15
N SER A 68 1.77 2.38 6.44
CA SER A 68 2.23 2.01 5.11
C SER A 68 2.65 0.55 5.21
N ILE A 69 1.86 -0.33 4.59
CA ILE A 69 2.14 -1.75 4.55
C ILE A 69 3.42 -1.89 3.73
N ASP A 70 4.54 -1.94 4.43
CA ASP A 70 5.83 -2.41 3.92
C ASP A 70 5.71 -3.93 3.74
N THR A 71 4.91 -4.33 2.75
CA THR A 71 4.88 -5.72 2.26
C THR A 71 5.57 -5.73 0.91
N ASP A 72 6.82 -5.26 0.89
CA ASP A 72 7.81 -5.90 0.03
C ASP A 72 8.37 -7.11 0.78
N ARG A 73 7.51 -8.11 1.03
CA ARG A 73 7.98 -9.42 1.47
C ARG A 73 8.55 -10.09 0.22
N GLN A 74 9.84 -9.84 -0.02
CA GLN A 74 10.70 -10.43 -1.04
C GLN A 74 10.13 -11.72 -1.62
N MET A 75 9.57 -11.64 -2.81
CA MET A 75 9.45 -12.79 -3.70
C MET A 75 10.81 -12.96 -4.38
N ASN A 76 11.79 -13.49 -3.64
CA ASN A 76 13.09 -13.91 -4.19
C ASN A 76 13.68 -15.02 -3.32
N GLU A 77 13.27 -16.26 -3.57
CA GLU A 77 14.22 -17.37 -3.50
C GLU A 77 14.03 -18.23 -4.77
N PRO A 78 14.96 -18.18 -5.73
CA PRO A 78 14.97 -19.11 -6.86
C PRO A 78 15.32 -20.53 -6.38
N PRO A 79 14.92 -21.58 -7.12
CA PRO A 79 15.11 -22.96 -6.68
C PRO A 79 16.60 -23.28 -6.55
N THR A 80 17.01 -23.96 -5.47
CA THR A 80 18.34 -24.56 -5.37
C THR A 80 18.34 -25.94 -6.03
N PRO A 81 18.93 -26.12 -7.23
CA PRO A 81 19.37 -27.43 -7.66
C PRO A 81 20.72 -27.75 -7.00
N THR A 82 20.97 -29.05 -6.82
CA THR A 82 22.23 -29.70 -6.41
C THR A 82 22.64 -29.59 -4.94
N ASP A 83 22.30 -30.63 -4.17
CA ASP A 83 23.35 -31.40 -3.49
C ASP A 83 23.26 -32.86 -3.98
N LEU A 84 24.30 -33.22 -4.73
CA LEU A 84 24.65 -34.54 -5.21
C LEU A 84 25.30 -35.32 -4.05
N GLU A 85 24.93 -36.60 -3.92
CA GLU A 85 25.68 -37.68 -3.24
C GLU A 85 25.97 -37.57 -1.73
N SER A 86 25.33 -38.45 -0.96
CA SER A 86 26.08 -39.26 0.01
C SER A 86 25.50 -40.67 0.07
N ASP A 87 26.34 -41.58 -0.43
CA ASP A 87 26.40 -43.03 -0.24
C ASP A 87 26.03 -43.51 1.18
N GLY A 88 25.44 -44.71 1.27
CA GLY A 88 25.21 -45.37 2.55
C GLY A 88 24.18 -46.50 2.57
N THR A 89 24.56 -47.65 2.03
CA THR A 89 24.35 -48.99 2.62
C THR A 89 22.93 -49.62 2.64
N THR A 90 22.82 -50.65 1.79
CA THR A 90 22.14 -51.96 1.96
C THR A 90 21.43 -52.24 3.30
N ASP A 91 20.21 -52.78 3.25
CA ASP A 91 19.96 -54.18 3.66
C ASP A 91 18.55 -54.65 3.29
N GLU A 92 18.49 -55.91 2.89
CA GLU A 92 17.35 -56.72 2.45
C GLU A 92 16.67 -57.37 3.66
N SER A 93 15.33 -57.40 3.69
CA SER A 93 14.51 -58.46 4.34
C SER A 93 13.03 -58.27 4.00
#